data_AF-A0A813SLF6-F1
#
_entry.id   AF-A0A813SLF6-F1
#
_cell.length_a   1.000
_cell.length_b   1.000
_cell.length_c   1.000
_cell.angle_alpha   90.00
_cell.angle_beta   90.00
_cell.angle_gamma   90.00
#
_symmetry.space_group_name_H-M   'P 1'
#
loop_
_entity.id
_entity.type
_entity.pdbx_description
1 polymer ?
#
loop_
_entity_poly.entity_id
_entity_poly.type
_entity_poly.pdbx_seq_one_letter_code
_entity_poly.pdbx_strand_id
1 'polypeptide(L)'
;MTFQKCRYEGKIVDIPVRCINRNRYLFLQDVHDHFVGIRRFTLKDEPIPFVKNNDNSVIYPQRILASTHDVVDCHTSTPTDEATLSNTLNMILKNTEIFNTKIDAIQRQIFEQAEYPIPHLFIVLPEETSFNPSTWFYHTYRLHFLCDCENENERHFALHDGYKISKPHEFFRKYGPYLRHILTVIKGIAQSETSCAVFHREKRIFNRESSVRESELLPCVQHRKPSLRKKFKKYLSFLSCISPKYYHSSQEESSNPPLQISNERAMPIEPFSHVSSNPLYKQIQEIALNFTLKQFQITISPDVNISHIASSIQSNSTVTHLRFVGRIEETDMTTLINAFRKNMIISHLSLKEIEISLLNLRQIFDMSYVNRRLRVLEIHHCTSDFDRKLFQQEIKQARSENRTLEIFV
;
A
#
# COMPACT_ATOMS: atom_id res chain seq x y z
N MET A 1 -9.54 65.75 -11.97
CA MET A 1 -9.83 64.40 -11.45
C MET A 1 -11.34 64.27 -11.28
N THR A 2 -11.90 63.11 -11.57
CA THR A 2 -13.33 62.82 -11.32
C THR A 2 -13.48 62.13 -9.98
N PHE A 3 -14.52 62.49 -9.24
CA PHE A 3 -14.80 61.94 -7.91
C PHE A 3 -16.19 61.30 -7.87
N GLN A 4 -16.35 60.33 -6.97
CA GLN A 4 -17.62 59.72 -6.62
C GLN A 4 -17.97 60.15 -5.20
N LYS A 5 -19.16 60.75 -5.02
CA LYS A 5 -19.71 61.02 -3.69
C LYS A 5 -20.14 59.71 -3.06
N CYS A 6 -19.58 59.39 -1.91
CA CYS A 6 -19.90 58.21 -1.11
C CYS A 6 -20.43 58.65 0.26
N ARG A 7 -21.58 58.11 0.68
CA ARG A 7 -22.22 58.40 1.97
C ARG A 7 -22.13 57.19 2.89
N TYR A 8 -21.67 57.40 4.12
CA TYR A 8 -21.68 56.40 5.19
C TYR A 8 -22.06 57.10 6.50
N GLU A 9 -23.05 56.56 7.23
CA GLU A 9 -23.53 57.13 8.50
C GLU A 9 -23.81 58.65 8.44
N GLY A 10 -24.41 59.11 7.32
CA GLY A 10 -24.73 60.51 7.08
C GLY A 10 -23.56 61.40 6.62
N LYS A 11 -22.30 60.91 6.68
CA LYS A 11 -21.12 61.62 6.19
C LYS A 11 -20.91 61.36 4.70
N ILE A 12 -20.76 62.43 3.90
CA ILE A 12 -20.47 62.34 2.45
C ILE A 12 -19.00 62.71 2.19
N VAL A 13 -18.29 61.89 1.43
CA VAL A 13 -16.89 62.10 1.03
C VAL A 13 -16.73 61.91 -0.48
N ASP A 14 -15.92 62.76 -1.11
CA ASP A 14 -15.52 62.65 -2.52
C ASP A 14 -14.33 61.70 -2.66
N ILE A 15 -14.55 60.55 -3.29
CA ILE A 15 -13.52 59.48 -3.44
C ILE A 15 -13.04 59.44 -4.90
N PRO A 16 -11.72 59.38 -5.16
CA PRO A 16 -11.20 59.42 -6.52
C PRO A 16 -11.66 58.22 -7.35
N VAL A 17 -12.06 58.50 -8.59
CA VAL A 17 -12.51 57.49 -9.56
C VAL A 17 -11.40 57.26 -10.59
N ARG A 18 -11.12 56.00 -10.91
CA ARG A 18 -10.08 55.63 -11.88
C ARG A 18 -10.71 55.21 -13.21
N CYS A 19 -10.11 55.64 -14.32
CA CYS A 19 -10.54 55.26 -15.67
C CYS A 19 -9.78 54.02 -16.15
N ILE A 20 -10.51 52.95 -16.50
CA ILE A 20 -9.94 51.73 -17.12
C ILE A 20 -10.81 51.37 -18.32
N ASN A 21 -10.21 51.25 -19.50
CA ASN A 21 -10.91 50.92 -20.75
C ASN A 21 -12.14 51.82 -21.02
N ARG A 22 -11.96 53.14 -20.82
CA ARG A 22 -13.00 54.19 -20.95
C ARG A 22 -14.13 54.14 -19.90
N ASN A 23 -14.19 53.11 -19.07
CA ASN A 23 -15.13 53.03 -17.96
C ASN A 23 -14.52 53.64 -16.69
N ARG A 24 -15.38 54.20 -15.85
CA ARG A 24 -15.03 54.84 -14.59
C ARG A 24 -15.38 53.91 -13.43
N TYR A 25 -14.41 53.63 -12.58
CA TYR A 25 -14.58 52.69 -11.47
C TYR A 25 -14.22 53.32 -10.12
N LEU A 26 -15.05 53.02 -9.11
CA LEU A 26 -14.75 53.25 -7.70
C LEU A 26 -14.15 51.96 -7.12
N PHE A 27 -12.93 52.03 -6.59
CA PHE A 27 -12.25 50.89 -6.00
C PHE A 27 -12.60 50.79 -4.51
N LEU A 28 -12.84 49.58 -4.03
CA LEU A 28 -13.18 49.34 -2.64
C LEU A 28 -12.07 49.83 -1.69
N GLN A 29 -10.81 49.67 -2.09
CA GLN A 29 -9.67 50.13 -1.29
C GLN A 29 -9.70 51.65 -1.06
N ASP A 30 -9.98 52.44 -2.10
CA ASP A 30 -10.06 53.90 -2.00
C ASP A 30 -11.24 54.32 -1.09
N VAL A 31 -12.29 53.49 -1.01
CA VAL A 31 -13.39 53.65 -0.04
C VAL A 31 -12.94 53.31 1.38
N HIS A 32 -12.19 52.22 1.57
CA HIS A 32 -11.67 51.81 2.88
C HIS A 32 -10.72 52.80 3.51
N ASP A 33 -10.01 53.58 2.71
CA ASP A 33 -9.15 54.67 3.21
C ASP A 33 -9.98 55.78 3.91
N HIS A 34 -11.29 55.86 3.65
CA HIS A 34 -12.20 56.85 4.23
C HIS A 34 -13.24 56.24 5.18
N PHE A 35 -13.69 55.01 4.90
CA PHE A 35 -14.73 54.29 5.62
C PHE A 35 -14.31 52.82 5.82
N VAL A 36 -13.90 52.45 7.03
CA VAL A 36 -13.44 51.09 7.34
C VAL A 36 -14.61 50.11 7.37
N GLY A 37 -14.41 48.91 6.81
CA GLY A 37 -15.37 47.80 6.95
C GLY A 37 -16.56 47.83 5.98
N ILE A 38 -16.59 48.76 5.03
CA ILE A 38 -17.59 48.77 3.96
C ILE A 38 -17.50 47.49 3.14
N ARG A 39 -18.62 46.82 2.90
CA ARG A 39 -18.67 45.62 2.05
C ARG A 39 -19.73 45.67 0.96
N ARG A 40 -20.69 46.58 1.08
CA ARG A 40 -21.81 46.71 0.17
C ARG A 40 -22.06 48.17 -0.19
N PHE A 41 -22.50 48.38 -1.42
CA PHE A 41 -22.86 49.69 -1.94
C PHE A 41 -24.30 49.66 -2.43
N THR A 42 -25.04 50.74 -2.24
CA THR A 42 -26.36 50.94 -2.84
C THR A 42 -26.45 52.29 -3.53
N LEU A 43 -27.27 52.38 -4.57
CA LEU A 43 -27.62 53.63 -5.24
C LEU A 43 -29.14 53.74 -5.26
N LYS A 44 -29.70 54.76 -4.61
CA LYS A 44 -31.17 54.91 -4.50
C LYS A 44 -31.83 53.62 -3.97
N ASP A 45 -31.25 53.08 -2.89
CA ASP A 45 -31.64 51.83 -2.22
C ASP A 45 -31.47 50.53 -3.04
N GLU A 46 -30.99 50.59 -4.30
CA GLU A 46 -30.69 49.39 -5.09
C GLU A 46 -29.23 48.93 -4.89
N PRO A 47 -28.95 47.63 -4.70
CA PRO A 47 -27.60 47.13 -4.50
C PRO A 47 -26.75 47.22 -5.77
N ILE A 48 -25.54 47.79 -5.64
CA ILE A 48 -24.57 47.86 -6.74
C ILE A 48 -23.66 46.63 -6.66
N PRO A 49 -23.69 45.73 -7.66
CA PRO A 49 -22.81 44.58 -7.67
C PRO A 49 -21.36 44.99 -7.96
N PHE A 50 -20.41 44.23 -7.42
CA PHE A 50 -19.02 44.32 -7.86
C PHE A 50 -18.90 43.89 -9.32
N VAL A 51 -17.98 44.53 -10.04
CA VAL A 51 -17.67 44.18 -11.42
C VAL A 51 -17.11 42.76 -11.46
N LYS A 52 -17.59 41.96 -12.41
CA LYS A 52 -17.19 40.57 -12.61
C LYS A 52 -16.50 40.38 -13.96
N ASN A 53 -15.62 39.40 -14.04
CA ASN A 53 -15.01 38.92 -15.27
C ASN A 53 -16.02 38.07 -16.08
N ASN A 54 -15.63 37.68 -17.30
CA ASN A 54 -16.45 36.85 -18.18
C ASN A 54 -16.81 35.47 -17.59
N ASP A 55 -16.04 34.99 -16.63
CA ASP A 55 -16.27 33.75 -15.88
C ASP A 55 -17.20 33.93 -14.66
N ASN A 56 -17.83 35.11 -14.51
CA ASN A 56 -18.67 35.48 -13.38
C ASN A 56 -17.92 35.56 -12.03
N SER A 57 -16.58 35.56 -12.02
CA SER A 57 -15.76 35.82 -10.85
C SER A 57 -15.64 37.32 -10.58
N VAL A 58 -15.59 37.74 -9.32
CA VAL A 58 -15.40 39.15 -8.95
C VAL A 58 -13.97 39.58 -9.28
N ILE A 59 -13.80 40.70 -9.99
CA ILE A 59 -12.46 41.14 -10.40
C ILE A 59 -11.70 41.72 -9.21
N TYR A 60 -10.43 41.31 -9.07
CA TYR A 60 -9.49 41.90 -8.10
C TYR A 60 -8.61 42.98 -8.76
N PRO A 61 -8.34 44.12 -8.09
CA PRO A 61 -8.96 44.57 -6.83
C PRO A 61 -10.44 44.93 -7.03
N GLN A 62 -11.23 44.72 -5.98
CA GLN A 62 -12.70 44.88 -6.00
C GLN A 62 -13.09 46.32 -6.34
N ARG A 63 -14.07 46.45 -7.24
CA ARG A 63 -14.52 47.75 -7.77
C ARG A 63 -15.97 47.69 -8.26
N ILE A 64 -16.63 48.84 -8.23
CA ILE A 64 -17.97 49.06 -8.80
C ILE A 64 -17.90 50.08 -9.92
N LEU A 65 -18.91 50.11 -10.80
CA LEU A 65 -19.05 51.18 -11.79
C LEU A 65 -19.38 52.50 -11.05
N ALA A 66 -18.66 53.58 -11.36
CA ALA A 66 -18.90 54.87 -10.71
C ALA A 66 -20.09 55.60 -11.36
N SER A 67 -20.99 56.15 -10.52
CA SER A 67 -22.02 57.12 -10.93
C SER A 67 -21.67 58.50 -10.38
N THR A 68 -20.86 59.26 -11.12
CA THR A 68 -20.31 60.55 -10.66
C THR A 68 -21.34 61.64 -10.41
N HIS A 69 -22.61 61.42 -10.77
CA HIS A 69 -23.70 62.38 -10.59
C HIS A 69 -24.62 62.02 -9.42
N ASP A 70 -24.54 60.80 -8.90
CA ASP A 70 -25.34 60.32 -7.79
C ASP A 70 -24.45 60.11 -6.53
N VAL A 71 -25.08 59.98 -5.37
CA VAL A 71 -24.40 59.63 -4.11
C VAL A 71 -24.55 58.13 -3.87
N VAL A 72 -23.42 57.43 -3.73
CA VAL A 72 -23.40 55.99 -3.42
C VAL A 72 -23.43 55.80 -1.92
N ASP A 73 -24.44 55.08 -1.43
CA ASP A 73 -24.56 54.71 -0.03
C ASP A 73 -23.69 53.49 0.26
N CYS A 74 -22.78 53.64 1.22
CA CYS A 74 -21.89 52.59 1.68
C CYS A 74 -22.51 51.91 2.90
N HIS A 75 -22.36 50.59 2.99
CA HIS A 75 -22.87 49.82 4.12
C HIS A 75 -21.76 48.93 4.67
N THR A 76 -21.58 48.98 5.98
CA THR A 76 -20.88 47.92 6.72
C THR A 76 -21.73 46.66 6.66
N SER A 77 -21.08 45.50 6.75
CA SER A 77 -21.83 44.25 6.98
C SER A 77 -22.56 44.44 8.30
N THR A 78 -23.89 44.30 8.33
CA THR A 78 -24.61 44.33 9.60
C THR A 78 -23.97 43.33 10.57
N PRO A 79 -23.94 43.60 11.90
CA PRO A 79 -23.38 42.69 12.91
C PRO A 79 -24.15 41.35 13.07
N THR A 80 -24.92 40.95 12.06
CA THR A 80 -25.78 39.75 12.02
C THR A 80 -25.00 38.44 11.90
N ASP A 81 -23.67 38.47 11.72
CA ASP A 81 -22.88 37.25 11.53
C ASP A 81 -22.12 36.76 12.77
N GLU A 82 -22.31 37.33 13.96
CA GLU A 82 -21.78 36.69 15.18
C GLU A 82 -22.51 35.38 15.49
N ALA A 83 -23.83 35.34 15.29
CA ALA A 83 -24.61 34.11 15.44
C ALA A 83 -24.26 33.09 14.37
N THR A 84 -24.08 33.52 13.12
CA THR A 84 -23.68 32.66 12.00
C THR A 84 -22.26 32.13 12.19
N LEU A 85 -21.33 32.97 12.65
CA LEU A 85 -19.94 32.59 12.96
C LEU A 85 -19.87 31.65 14.16
N SER A 86 -20.64 31.91 15.21
CA SER A 86 -20.74 31.03 16.38
C SER A 86 -21.27 29.65 16.00
N ASN A 87 -22.33 29.59 15.18
CA ASN A 87 -22.85 28.32 14.65
C ASN A 87 -21.82 27.57 13.79
N THR A 88 -21.08 28.31 12.96
CA THR A 88 -20.02 27.72 12.12
C THR A 88 -18.88 27.18 12.98
N LEU A 89 -18.44 27.91 14.00
CA LEU A 89 -17.39 27.48 14.93
C LEU A 89 -17.81 26.24 15.72
N ASN A 90 -19.05 26.20 16.21
CA ASN A 90 -19.59 25.03 16.92
C ASN A 90 -19.65 23.80 16.01
N MET A 91 -20.01 23.96 14.73
CA MET A 91 -19.95 22.87 13.76
C MET A 91 -18.52 22.38 13.51
N ILE A 92 -17.57 23.30 13.36
CA ILE A 92 -16.15 22.96 13.16
C ILE A 92 -15.63 22.18 14.36
N LEU A 93 -15.87 22.69 15.58
CA LEU A 93 -15.46 22.03 16.83
C LEU A 93 -16.02 20.61 16.93
N LYS A 94 -17.32 20.44 16.67
CA LYS A 94 -17.96 19.11 16.69
C LYS A 94 -17.36 18.15 15.66
N ASN A 95 -17.05 18.63 14.46
CA ASN A 95 -16.40 17.82 13.43
C ASN A 95 -14.98 17.43 13.82
N THR A 96 -14.23 18.33 14.47
CA THR A 96 -12.90 18.07 15.00
C THR A 96 -12.93 17.00 16.09
N GLU A 97 -13.90 17.03 17.00
CA GLU A 97 -14.08 15.99 18.03
C GLU A 97 -14.36 14.61 17.42
N ILE A 98 -15.25 14.55 16.42
CA ILE A 98 -15.54 13.30 15.68
C ILE A 98 -14.27 12.79 14.99
N PHE A 99 -13.49 13.69 14.38
CA PHE A 99 -12.26 13.33 13.70
C PHE A 99 -11.20 12.78 14.67
N ASN A 100 -11.01 13.44 15.82
CA ASN A 100 -10.10 12.97 16.86
C ASN A 100 -10.51 11.59 17.40
N THR A 101 -11.81 11.39 17.65
CA THR A 101 -12.33 10.08 18.08
C THR A 101 -12.04 8.97 17.06
N LYS A 102 -12.12 9.28 15.76
CA LYS A 102 -11.77 8.33 14.70
C LYS A 102 -10.27 8.08 14.62
N ILE A 103 -9.44 9.10 14.80
CA ILE A 103 -7.98 8.93 14.88
C ILE A 103 -7.61 7.99 16.03
N ASP A 104 -8.18 8.21 17.21
CA ASP A 104 -7.90 7.36 18.38
C ASP A 104 -8.31 5.91 18.15
N ALA A 105 -9.45 5.68 17.50
CA ALA A 105 -9.90 4.33 17.13
C ALA A 105 -8.96 3.66 16.12
N ILE A 106 -8.50 4.40 15.11
CA ILE A 106 -7.53 3.92 14.11
C ILE A 106 -6.19 3.62 14.77
N GLN A 107 -5.70 4.50 15.64
CA GLN A 107 -4.45 4.28 16.37
C GLN A 107 -4.53 3.02 17.22
N ARG A 108 -5.63 2.83 17.98
CA ARG A 108 -5.84 1.61 18.75
C ARG A 108 -5.84 0.37 17.88
N GLN A 109 -6.51 0.41 16.73
CA GLN A 109 -6.52 -0.71 15.78
C GLN A 109 -5.11 -1.01 15.23
N ILE A 110 -4.29 0.01 14.95
CA ILE A 110 -2.90 -0.17 14.50
C ILE A 110 -2.07 -0.82 15.60
N PHE A 111 -2.19 -0.36 16.85
CA PHE A 111 -1.49 -0.96 17.99
C PHE A 111 -1.91 -2.41 18.19
N GLU A 112 -3.21 -2.70 18.17
CA GLU A 112 -3.73 -4.07 18.27
C GLU A 112 -3.22 -4.95 17.12
N GLN A 113 -3.16 -4.45 15.88
CA GLN A 113 -2.63 -5.22 14.75
C GLN A 113 -1.11 -5.44 14.82
N ALA A 114 -0.36 -4.51 15.40
CA ALA A 114 1.08 -4.64 15.60
C ALA A 114 1.41 -5.60 16.74
N GLU A 115 0.61 -5.61 17.82
CA GLU A 115 0.77 -6.53 18.95
C GLU A 115 0.24 -7.95 18.64
N TYR A 116 -0.78 -8.05 17.79
CA TYR A 116 -1.34 -9.32 17.33
C TYR A 116 -1.16 -9.44 15.81
N PRO A 117 0.06 -9.72 15.32
CA PRO A 117 0.28 -9.98 13.90
C PRO A 117 -0.72 -11.06 13.48
N ILE A 118 -1.50 -10.77 12.42
CA ILE A 118 -2.54 -11.67 11.93
C ILE A 118 -1.88 -13.03 11.73
N PRO A 119 -2.21 -14.04 12.55
CA PRO A 119 -1.52 -15.31 12.48
C PRO A 119 -1.79 -15.94 11.11
N HIS A 120 -0.74 -16.09 10.31
CA HIS A 120 -0.86 -16.59 8.94
C HIS A 120 -1.19 -18.09 8.92
N LEU A 121 -0.94 -18.78 10.04
CA LEU A 121 -1.15 -20.20 10.18
C LEU A 121 -2.17 -20.51 11.29
N PHE A 122 -3.13 -21.35 10.97
CA PHE A 122 -4.07 -21.90 11.92
C PHE A 122 -4.24 -23.40 11.74
N ILE A 123 -4.68 -24.08 12.80
CA ILE A 123 -5.05 -25.49 12.79
C ILE A 123 -6.41 -25.66 13.45
N VAL A 124 -7.27 -26.46 12.84
CA VAL A 124 -8.59 -26.81 13.39
C VAL A 124 -8.50 -28.21 13.98
N LEU A 125 -8.72 -28.33 15.29
CA LEU A 125 -8.63 -29.59 16.04
C LEU A 125 -9.98 -29.90 16.70
N PRO A 126 -10.40 -31.17 16.81
CA PRO A 126 -11.56 -31.52 17.62
C PRO A 126 -11.28 -31.24 19.10
N GLU A 127 -12.27 -30.74 19.84
CA GLU A 127 -12.15 -30.56 21.30
C GLU A 127 -12.14 -31.92 22.03
N GLU A 128 -12.83 -32.91 21.46
CA GLU A 128 -12.93 -34.26 22.02
C GLU A 128 -11.73 -35.15 21.65
N THR A 129 -11.36 -36.06 22.55
CA THR A 129 -10.17 -36.94 22.37
C THR A 129 -10.46 -38.18 21.54
N SER A 130 -11.71 -38.62 21.49
CA SER A 130 -12.17 -39.76 20.68
C SER A 130 -12.57 -39.27 19.29
N PHE A 131 -11.65 -39.38 18.34
CA PHE A 131 -11.91 -39.05 16.94
C PHE A 131 -12.55 -40.24 16.20
N ASN A 132 -13.78 -40.07 15.73
CA ASN A 132 -14.43 -41.00 14.81
C ASN A 132 -14.74 -40.30 13.47
N PRO A 133 -14.13 -40.73 12.34
CA PRO A 133 -14.35 -40.12 11.03
C PRO A 133 -15.81 -40.10 10.57
N SER A 134 -16.62 -41.10 10.96
CA SER A 134 -18.03 -41.16 10.53
C SER A 134 -18.91 -40.12 11.22
N THR A 135 -18.47 -39.58 12.35
CA THR A 135 -19.21 -38.56 13.13
C THR A 135 -18.53 -37.20 13.13
N TRP A 136 -17.58 -36.96 12.22
CA TRP A 136 -16.75 -35.75 12.21
C TRP A 136 -17.53 -34.43 12.27
N PHE A 137 -18.70 -34.30 11.64
CA PHE A 137 -19.48 -33.05 11.69
C PHE A 137 -20.32 -32.85 12.97
N TYR A 138 -20.41 -33.87 13.83
CA TYR A 138 -21.15 -33.80 15.10
C TYR A 138 -20.27 -33.37 16.28
N HIS A 139 -18.94 -33.37 16.12
CA HIS A 139 -18.01 -32.93 17.16
C HIS A 139 -17.84 -31.41 17.17
N THR A 140 -17.50 -30.84 18.33
CA THR A 140 -17.02 -29.47 18.41
C THR A 140 -15.55 -29.40 18.03
N TYR A 141 -15.19 -28.38 17.26
CA TYR A 141 -13.81 -28.11 16.90
C TYR A 141 -13.34 -26.79 17.51
N ARG A 142 -12.05 -26.57 17.45
CA ARG A 142 -11.41 -25.35 17.88
C ARG A 142 -10.33 -24.97 16.87
N LEU A 143 -10.41 -23.73 16.39
CA LEU A 143 -9.40 -23.13 15.54
C LEU A 143 -8.34 -22.50 16.43
N HIS A 144 -7.12 -23.02 16.36
CA HIS A 144 -5.96 -22.47 17.05
C HIS A 144 -5.05 -21.77 16.06
N PHE A 145 -4.50 -20.65 16.46
CA PHE A 145 -3.45 -19.98 15.71
C PHE A 145 -2.07 -20.52 16.09
N LEU A 146 -1.15 -20.50 15.14
CA LEU A 146 0.26 -20.80 15.39
C LEU A 146 1.03 -19.48 15.46
N CYS A 147 2.02 -19.37 16.37
CA CYS A 147 2.92 -18.21 16.35
C CYS A 147 3.87 -18.32 15.15
N ASP A 148 4.08 -17.19 14.47
CA ASP A 148 5.10 -16.99 13.43
C ASP A 148 6.43 -16.48 14.01
N CYS A 149 6.68 -16.72 15.30
CA CYS A 149 7.87 -16.30 16.02
C CYS A 149 9.15 -16.82 15.32
N GLU A 150 10.11 -15.94 15.00
CA GLU A 150 11.32 -16.25 14.19
C GLU A 150 12.33 -17.18 14.90
N ASN A 151 12.20 -17.40 16.21
CA ASN A 151 13.13 -18.23 16.98
C ASN A 151 12.88 -19.73 16.75
N GLU A 152 13.63 -20.25 15.78
CA GLU A 152 14.15 -21.60 15.52
C GLU A 152 13.41 -22.83 16.10
N ASN A 153 12.71 -23.51 15.18
CA ASN A 153 12.35 -24.94 15.13
C ASN A 153 11.06 -25.45 15.79
N GLU A 154 10.35 -24.68 16.63
CA GLU A 154 9.08 -25.15 17.20
C GLU A 154 7.91 -24.17 16.95
N ARG A 155 7.07 -24.52 15.96
CA ARG A 155 5.75 -23.90 15.81
C ARG A 155 4.93 -24.21 17.07
N HIS A 156 4.65 -23.19 17.87
CA HIS A 156 3.78 -23.29 19.04
C HIS A 156 2.43 -22.63 18.76
N PHE A 157 1.43 -22.96 19.58
CA PHE A 157 0.16 -22.25 19.55
C PHE A 157 0.37 -20.81 20.02
N ALA A 158 -0.27 -19.85 19.35
CA ALA A 158 -0.37 -18.50 19.87
C ALA A 158 -0.96 -18.52 21.28
N LEU A 159 -0.65 -17.52 22.10
CA LEU A 159 -1.18 -17.37 23.46
C LEU A 159 -2.66 -16.95 23.45
N HIS A 160 -3.50 -17.78 22.84
CA HIS A 160 -4.93 -17.62 22.69
C HIS A 160 -5.59 -18.99 22.73
N ASP A 161 -6.71 -19.11 23.43
CA ASP A 161 -7.42 -20.39 23.62
C ASP A 161 -8.01 -20.97 22.32
N GLY A 162 -8.01 -20.20 21.24
CA GLY A 162 -8.59 -20.56 19.96
C GLY A 162 -10.10 -20.31 19.89
N TYR A 163 -10.66 -20.37 18.68
CA TYR A 163 -12.08 -20.13 18.44
C TYR A 163 -12.84 -21.43 18.34
N LYS A 164 -13.84 -21.59 19.21
CA LYS A 164 -14.73 -22.76 19.17
C LYS A 164 -15.62 -22.73 17.92
N ILE A 165 -15.62 -23.84 17.18
CA ILE A 165 -16.49 -24.11 16.05
C ILE A 165 -17.53 -25.14 16.53
N SER A 166 -18.66 -24.62 17.03
CA SER A 166 -19.78 -25.44 17.51
C SER A 166 -20.64 -26.02 16.39
N LYS A 167 -20.55 -25.46 15.18
CA LYS A 167 -21.33 -25.87 14.01
C LYS A 167 -20.43 -26.11 12.79
N PRO A 168 -19.74 -27.26 12.74
CA PRO A 168 -18.79 -27.57 11.66
C PRO A 168 -19.42 -27.50 10.28
N HIS A 169 -20.69 -27.95 10.14
CA HIS A 169 -21.42 -27.87 8.88
C HIS A 169 -21.56 -26.44 8.35
N GLU A 170 -21.94 -25.48 9.20
CA GLU A 170 -22.07 -24.08 8.79
C GLU A 170 -20.70 -23.47 8.44
N PHE A 171 -19.67 -23.82 9.21
CA PHE A 171 -18.29 -23.39 8.97
C PHE A 171 -17.78 -23.89 7.60
N PHE A 172 -17.87 -25.19 7.33
CA PHE A 172 -17.42 -25.76 6.05
C PHE A 172 -18.30 -25.35 4.88
N ARG A 173 -19.60 -25.09 5.08
CA ARG A 173 -20.45 -24.51 4.04
C ARG A 173 -20.00 -23.10 3.66
N LYS A 174 -19.62 -22.27 4.64
CA LYS A 174 -19.20 -20.89 4.41
C LYS A 174 -17.77 -20.78 3.87
N TYR A 175 -16.83 -21.52 4.45
CA TYR A 175 -15.39 -21.40 4.18
C TYR A 175 -14.81 -22.55 3.36
N GLY A 176 -15.53 -23.66 3.20
CA GLY A 176 -15.08 -24.84 2.45
C GLY A 176 -14.66 -24.57 1.01
N PRO A 177 -15.39 -23.75 0.21
CA PRO A 177 -14.95 -23.40 -1.14
C PRO A 177 -13.58 -22.71 -1.16
N TYR A 178 -13.35 -21.79 -0.22
CA TYR A 178 -12.07 -21.08 -0.06
C TYR A 178 -10.95 -22.03 0.38
N LEU A 179 -11.20 -22.88 1.38
CA LEU A 179 -10.24 -23.89 1.83
C LEU A 179 -9.88 -24.87 0.70
N ARG A 180 -10.87 -25.32 -0.08
CA ARG A 180 -10.65 -26.20 -1.25
C ARG A 180 -9.78 -25.51 -2.30
N HIS A 181 -10.04 -24.23 -2.58
CA HIS A 181 -9.25 -23.45 -3.52
C HIS A 181 -7.78 -23.36 -3.07
N ILE A 182 -7.53 -22.97 -1.82
CA ILE A 182 -6.17 -22.93 -1.25
C ILE A 182 -5.49 -24.29 -1.32
N LEU A 183 -6.17 -25.37 -0.88
CA LEU A 183 -5.60 -26.71 -0.90
C LEU A 183 -5.28 -27.18 -2.32
N THR A 184 -6.04 -26.76 -3.32
CA THR A 184 -5.78 -27.06 -4.73
C THR A 184 -4.53 -26.34 -5.23
N VAL A 185 -4.38 -25.05 -4.87
CA VAL A 185 -3.17 -24.26 -5.16
C VAL A 185 -1.95 -24.88 -4.48
N ILE A 186 -2.03 -25.20 -3.18
CA ILE A 186 -0.94 -25.85 -2.43
C ILE A 186 -0.59 -27.20 -3.07
N LYS A 187 -1.59 -28.00 -3.46
CA LYS A 187 -1.35 -29.27 -4.15
C LYS A 187 -0.63 -29.07 -5.47
N GLY A 188 -1.02 -28.07 -6.27
CA GLY A 188 -0.34 -27.73 -7.52
C GLY A 188 1.13 -27.34 -7.29
N ILE A 189 1.39 -26.50 -6.28
CA ILE A 189 2.75 -26.10 -5.88
C ILE A 189 3.57 -27.31 -5.38
N ALA A 190 2.96 -28.21 -4.62
CA ALA A 190 3.62 -29.40 -4.09
C ALA A 190 3.90 -30.46 -5.18
N GLN A 191 3.13 -30.46 -6.26
CA GLN A 191 3.27 -31.40 -7.38
C GLN A 191 4.20 -30.87 -8.49
N SER A 192 4.47 -29.56 -8.57
CA SER A 192 5.54 -29.05 -9.42
C SER A 192 6.91 -29.45 -8.85
N GLU A 193 7.62 -30.33 -9.54
CA GLU A 193 8.86 -30.99 -9.09
C GLU A 193 10.02 -30.01 -8.76
N THR A 194 9.91 -28.73 -9.12
CA THR A 194 10.89 -27.69 -8.79
C THR A 194 10.82 -27.19 -7.33
N SER A 195 9.78 -27.51 -6.56
CA SER A 195 9.63 -27.13 -5.14
C SER A 195 10.04 -28.25 -4.16
N CYS A 196 10.32 -29.46 -4.66
CA CYS A 196 10.55 -30.64 -3.82
C CYS A 196 11.86 -30.57 -3.01
N ALA A 197 12.84 -29.77 -3.43
CA ALA A 197 14.12 -29.62 -2.74
C ALA A 197 14.00 -28.99 -1.34
N VAL A 198 13.04 -28.06 -1.14
CA VAL A 198 12.83 -27.38 0.15
C VAL A 198 12.13 -28.31 1.14
N PHE A 199 11.08 -29.00 0.70
CA PHE A 199 10.35 -29.97 1.54
C PHE A 199 11.17 -31.22 1.88
N HIS A 200 12.03 -31.71 0.98
CA HIS A 200 12.92 -32.83 1.28
C HIS A 200 14.04 -32.48 2.25
N ARG A 201 14.50 -31.21 2.28
CA ARG A 201 15.51 -30.73 3.23
C ARG A 201 14.94 -30.72 4.65
N GLU A 202 13.72 -30.24 4.85
CA GLU A 202 13.06 -30.27 6.17
C GLU A 202 12.68 -31.68 6.63
N LYS A 203 12.20 -32.55 5.72
CA LYS A 203 11.92 -33.96 6.03
C LYS A 203 13.18 -34.74 6.45
N ARG A 204 14.36 -34.37 5.92
CA ARG A 204 15.65 -34.96 6.32
C ARG A 204 16.13 -34.45 7.68
N ILE A 205 15.92 -33.18 8.01
CA ILE A 205 16.25 -32.60 9.32
C ILE A 205 15.41 -33.28 10.42
N PHE A 206 14.09 -33.42 10.20
CA PHE A 206 13.18 -34.08 11.13
C PHE A 206 13.50 -35.57 11.37
N ASN A 207 13.97 -36.30 10.35
CA ASN A 207 14.37 -37.70 10.47
C ASN A 207 15.76 -37.89 11.10
N ARG A 208 16.68 -36.92 10.98
CA ARG A 208 18.04 -36.98 11.58
C ARG A 208 18.02 -36.74 13.09
N GLU A 209 17.10 -35.92 13.58
CA GLU A 209 16.92 -35.65 15.02
C GLU A 209 16.13 -36.74 15.76
N SER A 210 15.57 -37.70 15.02
CA SER A 210 14.87 -38.86 15.58
C SER A 210 15.81 -39.93 16.17
N SER A 211 17.14 -39.77 16.12
CA SER A 211 18.12 -40.78 16.56
C SER A 211 19.13 -40.32 17.62
N VAL A 212 18.92 -39.20 18.32
CA VAL A 212 19.83 -38.76 19.39
C VAL A 212 19.19 -38.98 20.76
N ARG A 213 19.95 -39.62 21.66
CA ARG A 213 19.53 -40.18 22.95
C ARG A 213 19.19 -39.10 23.97
N GLU A 214 18.15 -39.40 24.76
CA GLU A 214 17.86 -38.79 26.06
C GLU A 214 19.02 -39.06 27.04
N SER A 215 19.81 -38.04 27.34
CA SER A 215 20.50 -37.93 28.63
C SER A 215 20.84 -36.47 28.85
N GLU A 216 20.46 -35.96 30.02
CA GLU A 216 20.69 -34.61 30.58
C GLU A 216 19.59 -33.58 30.33
N LEU A 217 18.53 -33.64 31.16
CA LEU A 217 17.83 -32.43 31.63
C LEU A 217 17.43 -32.60 33.11
N LEU A 218 17.88 -31.65 33.94
CA LEU A 218 17.40 -31.36 35.30
C LEU A 218 16.07 -30.56 35.24
N PRO A 219 15.31 -30.47 36.34
CA PRO A 219 13.86 -30.33 36.28
C PRO A 219 13.40 -28.87 36.43
N CYS A 220 12.39 -28.47 35.64
CA CYS A 220 11.46 -27.45 36.12
C CYS A 220 10.04 -27.68 35.57
N VAL A 221 9.13 -27.93 36.52
CA VAL A 221 7.66 -27.79 36.52
C VAL A 221 6.88 -28.47 35.39
N GLN A 222 6.40 -29.68 35.69
CA GLN A 222 5.46 -30.43 34.87
C GLN A 222 4.00 -29.99 35.13
N HIS A 223 3.36 -29.36 34.15
CA HIS A 223 1.93 -29.61 33.89
C HIS A 223 1.83 -30.56 32.69
N ARG A 224 1.69 -31.86 32.97
CA ARG A 224 1.55 -32.91 31.95
C ARG A 224 0.23 -32.75 31.19
N LYS A 225 0.26 -32.14 30.01
CA LYS A 225 -0.70 -32.44 28.93
C LYS A 225 -0.13 -33.58 28.06
N PRO A 226 -0.96 -34.50 27.54
CA PRO A 226 -0.48 -35.62 26.72
C PRO A 226 0.25 -35.12 25.46
N SER A 227 1.40 -35.73 25.15
CA SER A 227 2.32 -35.21 24.14
C SER A 227 1.67 -35.10 22.75
N LEU A 228 1.78 -33.89 22.18
CA LEU A 228 1.40 -33.52 20.80
C LEU A 228 1.90 -34.54 19.76
N ARG A 229 3.05 -35.17 20.03
CA ARG A 229 3.64 -36.25 19.22
C ARG A 229 2.67 -37.39 18.88
N LYS A 230 1.85 -37.87 19.84
CA LYS A 230 0.92 -38.98 19.57
C LYS A 230 -0.28 -38.56 18.72
N LYS A 231 -0.77 -37.33 18.89
CA LYS A 231 -1.92 -36.79 18.13
C LYS A 231 -1.53 -36.45 16.69
N PHE A 232 -0.35 -35.88 16.49
CA PHE A 232 0.13 -35.44 15.16
C PHE A 232 0.59 -36.60 14.26
N LYS A 233 1.23 -37.62 14.83
CA LYS A 233 1.70 -38.80 14.08
C LYS A 233 0.54 -39.64 13.51
N LYS A 234 -0.61 -39.65 14.20
CA LYS A 234 -1.85 -40.32 13.76
C LYS A 234 -2.58 -39.53 12.64
N TYR A 235 -2.40 -38.21 12.59
CA TYR A 235 -2.99 -37.34 11.58
C TYR A 235 -2.22 -37.37 10.26
N LEU A 236 -0.88 -37.41 10.31
CA LEU A 236 -0.02 -37.50 9.13
C LEU A 236 -0.08 -38.87 8.43
N SER A 237 -0.28 -39.97 9.17
CA SER A 237 -0.49 -41.29 8.56
C SER A 237 -1.82 -41.39 7.80
N PHE A 238 -2.78 -40.51 8.08
CA PHE A 238 -4.10 -40.50 7.45
C PHE A 238 -4.10 -39.76 6.11
N LEU A 239 -3.34 -38.66 5.99
CA LEU A 239 -3.20 -37.92 4.73
C LEU A 239 -2.49 -38.75 3.64
N SER A 240 -1.69 -39.75 4.00
CA SER A 240 -1.11 -40.71 3.05
C SER A 240 -2.08 -41.79 2.57
N CYS A 241 -3.26 -41.95 3.18
CA CYS A 241 -4.24 -42.97 2.82
C CYS A 241 -5.34 -42.47 1.87
N ILE A 242 -5.42 -41.16 1.61
CA ILE A 242 -6.38 -40.57 0.65
C ILE A 242 -5.74 -40.60 -0.74
N SER A 243 -5.62 -41.80 -1.31
CA SER A 243 -5.35 -42.01 -2.73
C SER A 243 -6.57 -42.71 -3.33
N PRO A 244 -7.29 -42.12 -4.30
CA PRO A 244 -8.41 -42.82 -4.91
C PRO A 244 -7.85 -43.84 -5.90
N LYS A 245 -7.98 -45.12 -5.55
CA LYS A 245 -7.91 -46.25 -6.49
C LYS A 245 -9.34 -46.72 -6.77
N TYR A 246 -9.65 -46.86 -8.07
CA TYR A 246 -10.80 -47.53 -8.70
C TYR A 246 -12.19 -46.88 -8.66
N TYR A 247 -12.68 -46.55 -9.86
CA TYR A 247 -13.90 -47.12 -10.42
C TYR A 247 -13.69 -47.38 -11.91
N HIS A 248 -13.81 -48.65 -12.34
CA HIS A 248 -13.86 -49.07 -13.73
C HIS A 248 -14.90 -50.19 -13.86
N SER A 249 -15.87 -50.01 -14.76
CA SER A 249 -16.69 -51.00 -15.50
C SER A 249 -17.99 -50.31 -15.94
N SER A 250 -18.55 -50.44 -17.14
CA SER A 250 -18.17 -51.11 -18.39
C SER A 250 -19.09 -50.59 -19.53
N GLN A 251 -18.53 -50.51 -20.76
CA GLN A 251 -19.08 -50.82 -22.11
C GLN A 251 -20.41 -50.18 -22.59
N GLU A 252 -20.62 -49.80 -23.86
CA GLU A 252 -20.25 -50.49 -25.11
C GLU A 252 -20.34 -49.57 -26.37
N GLU A 253 -19.50 -49.92 -27.36
CA GLU A 253 -19.36 -49.61 -28.81
C GLU A 253 -20.24 -48.60 -29.60
N SER A 254 -19.58 -47.78 -30.44
CA SER A 254 -19.88 -47.69 -31.90
C SER A 254 -18.87 -46.78 -32.65
N SER A 255 -18.62 -47.15 -33.90
CA SER A 255 -17.65 -46.76 -34.92
C SER A 255 -17.66 -45.31 -35.45
N ASN A 256 -16.47 -44.68 -35.60
CA ASN A 256 -15.93 -44.03 -36.83
C ASN A 256 -14.72 -43.09 -36.54
N PRO A 257 -13.71 -42.95 -37.43
CA PRO A 257 -12.60 -41.99 -37.31
C PRO A 257 -12.73 -40.82 -38.34
N PRO A 258 -11.77 -39.87 -38.41
CA PRO A 258 -11.36 -38.90 -37.39
C PRO A 258 -11.66 -37.45 -37.86
N LEU A 259 -11.93 -36.53 -36.92
CA LEU A 259 -11.93 -35.09 -37.19
C LEU A 259 -10.99 -34.39 -36.21
N GLN A 260 -9.96 -33.76 -36.78
CA GLN A 260 -9.05 -32.85 -36.11
C GLN A 260 -9.83 -31.69 -35.47
N ILE A 261 -9.70 -31.48 -34.16
CA ILE A 261 -9.99 -30.20 -33.51
C ILE A 261 -8.90 -29.96 -32.45
N SER A 262 -8.17 -28.88 -32.65
CA SER A 262 -7.21 -28.26 -31.74
C SER A 262 -7.91 -27.78 -30.47
N ASN A 263 -7.38 -28.16 -29.30
CA ASN A 263 -7.74 -27.57 -28.01
C ASN A 263 -6.61 -26.65 -27.54
N GLU A 264 -6.57 -25.43 -28.07
CA GLU A 264 -6.07 -24.28 -27.33
C GLU A 264 -7.29 -23.56 -26.74
N ARG A 265 -7.45 -23.64 -25.42
CA ARG A 265 -8.22 -22.65 -24.66
C ARG A 265 -7.29 -22.06 -23.62
N ALA A 266 -6.60 -20.99 -24.03
CA ALA A 266 -6.01 -20.03 -23.14
C ALA A 266 -7.09 -19.44 -22.22
N MET A 267 -6.80 -19.36 -20.92
CA MET A 267 -7.54 -18.50 -20.00
C MET A 267 -7.31 -17.03 -20.38
N PRO A 268 -8.33 -16.15 -20.28
CA PRO A 268 -8.13 -14.74 -20.54
C PRO A 268 -7.26 -14.12 -19.44
N ILE A 269 -6.09 -13.61 -19.83
CA ILE A 269 -5.32 -12.67 -19.04
C ILE A 269 -5.97 -11.31 -19.30
N GLU A 270 -6.74 -10.81 -18.35
CA GLU A 270 -7.29 -9.45 -18.46
C GLU A 270 -6.19 -8.40 -18.22
N PRO A 271 -6.12 -7.34 -19.03
CA PRO A 271 -5.15 -6.27 -18.87
C PRO A 271 -5.44 -5.40 -17.63
N PHE A 272 -4.36 -4.91 -17.01
CA PHE A 272 -4.32 -4.08 -15.79
C PHE A 272 -5.24 -2.83 -15.83
N SER A 273 -5.67 -2.40 -17.03
CA SER A 273 -6.58 -1.26 -17.24
C SER A 273 -7.99 -1.48 -16.68
N HIS A 274 -8.47 -2.73 -16.60
CA HIS A 274 -9.83 -3.05 -16.13
C HIS A 274 -9.98 -3.10 -14.60
N VAL A 275 -8.89 -3.19 -13.85
CA VAL A 275 -8.90 -3.29 -12.38
C VAL A 275 -9.08 -1.91 -11.71
N SER A 276 -8.79 -0.83 -12.44
CA SER A 276 -8.78 0.55 -11.93
C SER A 276 -10.15 1.18 -11.68
N SER A 277 -11.24 0.54 -12.11
CA SER A 277 -12.61 1.07 -12.04
C SER A 277 -13.45 0.48 -10.89
N ASN A 278 -12.88 -0.42 -10.08
CA ASN A 278 -13.61 -1.08 -8.99
C ASN A 278 -13.59 -0.24 -7.70
N PRO A 279 -14.75 0.08 -7.08
CA PRO A 279 -14.81 0.86 -5.82
C PRO A 279 -14.11 0.18 -4.63
N LEU A 280 -13.90 -1.14 -4.66
CA LEU A 280 -13.04 -1.85 -3.69
C LEU A 280 -11.56 -1.48 -3.83
N TYR A 281 -11.10 -1.10 -5.02
CA TYR A 281 -9.72 -0.70 -5.25
C TYR A 281 -9.39 0.62 -4.57
N LYS A 282 -10.34 1.56 -4.51
CA LYS A 282 -10.16 2.82 -3.77
C LYS A 282 -10.01 2.60 -2.26
N GLN A 283 -10.77 1.65 -1.70
CA GLN A 283 -10.66 1.25 -0.30
C GLN A 283 -9.36 0.48 -0.02
N ILE A 284 -8.93 -0.39 -0.94
CA ILE A 284 -7.65 -1.10 -0.85
C ILE A 284 -6.47 -0.14 -1.05
N GLN A 285 -6.61 0.90 -1.88
CA GLN A 285 -5.62 1.96 -2.08
C GLN A 285 -5.52 2.86 -0.84
N GLU A 286 -6.63 3.21 -0.19
CA GLU A 286 -6.62 3.92 1.10
C GLU A 286 -6.01 3.07 2.23
N ILE A 287 -6.25 1.75 2.24
CA ILE A 287 -5.59 0.81 3.15
C ILE A 287 -4.10 0.66 2.81
N ALA A 288 -3.72 0.58 1.53
CA ALA A 288 -2.34 0.49 1.06
C ALA A 288 -1.56 1.81 1.26
N LEU A 289 -2.24 2.96 1.26
CA LEU A 289 -1.66 4.26 1.65
C LEU A 289 -1.36 4.32 3.15
N ASN A 290 -2.06 3.53 3.98
CA ASN A 290 -1.76 3.38 5.42
C ASN A 290 -0.66 2.34 5.72
N PHE A 291 -0.37 1.42 4.79
CA PHE A 291 0.82 0.58 4.85
C PHE A 291 1.98 1.32 4.19
N THR A 292 2.90 1.89 4.98
CA THR A 292 4.14 2.42 4.41
C THR A 292 4.96 1.25 3.86
N LEU A 293 4.77 0.91 2.60
CA LEU A 293 5.55 -0.12 1.92
C LEU A 293 7.03 0.26 2.03
N LYS A 294 7.78 -0.43 2.91
CA LYS A 294 9.20 -0.13 3.13
C LYS A 294 10.10 -0.89 2.17
N GLN A 295 9.66 -2.07 1.75
CA GLN A 295 10.42 -2.97 0.88
C GLN A 295 9.61 -3.30 -0.36
N PHE A 296 10.24 -3.23 -1.53
CA PHE A 296 9.61 -3.53 -2.79
C PHE A 296 10.57 -4.25 -3.73
N GLN A 297 10.08 -5.28 -4.42
CA GLN A 297 10.84 -6.02 -5.43
C GLN A 297 10.17 -5.87 -6.79
N ILE A 298 10.97 -5.53 -7.78
CA ILE A 298 10.57 -5.36 -9.18
C ILE A 298 11.28 -6.44 -9.99
N THR A 299 10.50 -7.32 -10.60
CA THR A 299 10.99 -8.25 -11.62
C THR A 299 10.78 -7.63 -12.98
N ILE A 300 11.86 -7.34 -13.71
CA ILE A 300 11.79 -6.70 -15.02
C ILE A 300 11.56 -7.75 -16.09
N SER A 301 10.45 -7.60 -16.83
CA SER A 301 10.18 -8.31 -18.07
C SER A 301 10.41 -7.39 -19.27
N PRO A 302 10.60 -7.93 -20.49
CA PRO A 302 10.89 -7.13 -21.69
C PRO A 302 9.85 -6.04 -22.03
N ASP A 303 8.60 -6.24 -21.62
CA ASP A 303 7.50 -5.31 -21.91
C ASP A 303 7.37 -4.17 -20.89
N VAL A 304 8.22 -4.15 -19.86
CA VAL A 304 8.13 -3.15 -18.79
C VAL A 304 8.68 -1.81 -19.26
N ASN A 305 7.84 -0.78 -19.21
CA ASN A 305 8.28 0.58 -19.48
C ASN A 305 9.10 1.16 -18.31
N ILE A 306 10.42 1.12 -18.44
CA ILE A 306 11.36 1.59 -17.42
C ILE A 306 11.22 3.09 -17.12
N SER A 307 10.77 3.91 -18.07
CA SER A 307 10.56 5.34 -17.83
C SER A 307 9.47 5.60 -16.78
N HIS A 308 8.43 4.77 -16.72
CA HIS A 308 7.38 4.85 -15.71
C HIS A 308 7.88 4.40 -14.33
N ILE A 309 8.75 3.39 -14.29
CA ILE A 309 9.39 2.96 -13.04
C ILE A 309 10.31 4.07 -12.52
N ALA A 310 11.10 4.68 -13.41
CA ALA A 310 11.99 5.78 -13.07
C ALA A 310 11.21 6.99 -12.53
N SER A 311 10.08 7.38 -13.13
CA SER A 311 9.25 8.47 -12.60
C SER A 311 8.64 8.12 -11.24
N SER A 312 8.23 6.87 -11.04
CA SER A 312 7.71 6.36 -9.75
C SER A 312 8.78 6.34 -8.66
N ILE A 313 10.02 6.00 -9.00
CA ILE A 313 11.15 6.11 -8.07
C ILE A 313 11.40 7.58 -7.70
N GLN A 314 11.30 8.51 -8.64
CA GLN A 314 11.53 9.94 -8.33
C GLN A 314 10.47 10.50 -7.37
N SER A 315 9.22 10.07 -7.48
CA SER A 315 8.11 10.51 -6.62
C SER A 315 7.92 9.67 -5.34
N ASN A 316 8.65 8.55 -5.20
CA ASN A 316 8.55 7.66 -4.05
C ASN A 316 8.92 8.36 -2.72
N SER A 317 7.98 8.34 -1.78
CA SER A 317 8.13 8.89 -0.42
C SER A 317 8.19 7.83 0.69
N THR A 318 8.00 6.54 0.38
CA THR A 318 7.76 5.49 1.38
C THR A 318 8.75 4.33 1.32
N VAL A 319 9.08 3.84 0.13
CA VAL A 319 9.94 2.66 -0.08
C VAL A 319 11.39 3.02 0.20
N THR A 320 11.99 2.28 1.14
CA THR A 320 13.39 2.46 1.59
C THR A 320 14.30 1.36 1.07
N HIS A 321 13.75 0.17 0.81
CA HIS A 321 14.46 -0.98 0.27
C HIS A 321 13.86 -1.35 -1.07
N LEU A 322 14.67 -1.27 -2.13
CA LEU A 322 14.22 -1.56 -3.47
C LEU A 322 15.12 -2.62 -4.10
N ARG A 323 14.51 -3.69 -4.60
CA ARG A 323 15.20 -4.77 -5.28
C ARG A 323 14.77 -4.85 -6.74
N PHE A 324 15.74 -4.92 -7.64
CA PHE A 324 15.52 -5.22 -9.05
C PHE A 324 16.03 -6.62 -9.38
N VAL A 325 15.23 -7.36 -10.12
CA VAL A 325 15.57 -8.70 -10.61
C VAL A 325 15.28 -8.78 -12.11
N GLY A 326 16.26 -9.23 -12.90
CA GLY A 326 16.10 -9.47 -14.34
C GLY A 326 16.94 -8.56 -15.23
N ARG A 327 16.76 -8.65 -16.54
CA ARG A 327 17.59 -7.96 -17.52
C ARG A 327 17.15 -6.50 -17.70
N ILE A 328 18.09 -5.58 -17.67
CA ILE A 328 17.87 -4.14 -17.91
C ILE A 328 18.77 -3.72 -19.05
N GLU A 329 18.20 -3.11 -20.09
CA GLU A 329 18.98 -2.55 -21.19
C GLU A 329 19.84 -1.38 -20.73
N GLU A 330 20.94 -1.11 -21.43
CA GLU A 330 21.91 -0.08 -21.00
C GLU A 330 21.30 1.33 -20.92
N THR A 331 20.43 1.69 -21.88
CA THR A 331 19.71 2.96 -21.90
C THR A 331 18.73 3.10 -20.74
N ASP A 332 18.11 1.99 -20.37
CA ASP A 332 17.14 1.91 -19.27
C ASP A 332 17.82 2.02 -17.91
N MET A 333 19.00 1.40 -17.78
CA MET A 333 19.82 1.52 -16.57
C MET A 333 20.25 2.96 -16.32
N THR A 334 20.66 3.68 -17.37
CA THR A 334 20.97 5.12 -17.27
C THR A 334 19.76 5.93 -16.76
N THR A 335 18.56 5.58 -17.23
CA THR A 335 17.31 6.22 -16.81
C THR A 335 17.00 5.95 -15.33
N LEU A 336 17.18 4.72 -14.87
CA LEU A 336 17.03 4.34 -13.45
C LEU A 336 18.06 5.02 -12.55
N ILE A 337 19.33 5.08 -12.96
CA ILE A 337 20.40 5.76 -12.21
C ILE A 337 20.06 7.24 -12.00
N ASN A 338 19.56 7.92 -13.05
CA ASN A 338 19.11 9.30 -12.94
C ASN A 338 17.91 9.48 -11.99
N ALA A 339 17.01 8.50 -11.93
CA ALA A 339 15.92 8.50 -10.96
C ALA A 339 16.43 8.31 -9.52
N PHE A 340 17.33 7.35 -9.28
CA PHE A 340 17.94 7.15 -7.97
C PHE A 340 18.73 8.35 -7.48
N ARG A 341 19.41 9.07 -8.38
CA ARG A 341 20.12 10.30 -8.04
C ARG A 341 19.22 11.37 -7.45
N LYS A 342 17.94 11.39 -7.84
CA LYS A 342 16.93 12.35 -7.33
C LYS A 342 16.15 11.83 -6.12
N ASN A 343 16.11 10.51 -5.90
CA ASN A 343 15.35 9.94 -4.79
C ASN A 343 16.15 9.96 -3.48
N MET A 344 15.68 10.71 -2.47
CA MET A 344 16.34 10.85 -1.17
C MET A 344 15.73 9.96 -0.07
N ILE A 345 14.99 8.91 -0.44
CA ILE A 345 14.27 8.02 0.49
C ILE A 345 14.85 6.61 0.50
N ILE A 346 15.23 6.08 -0.66
CA ILE A 346 15.79 4.74 -0.79
C ILE A 346 17.15 4.69 -0.09
N SER A 347 17.25 3.84 0.92
CA SER A 347 18.48 3.59 1.69
C SER A 347 19.14 2.27 1.36
N HIS A 348 18.41 1.34 0.74
CA HIS A 348 18.91 0.03 0.33
C HIS A 348 18.50 -0.24 -1.12
N LEU A 349 19.47 -0.44 -2.00
CA LEU A 349 19.27 -0.85 -3.39
C LEU A 349 19.92 -2.20 -3.64
N SER A 350 19.14 -3.17 -4.14
CA SER A 350 19.61 -4.52 -4.46
C SER A 350 19.39 -4.78 -5.95
N LEU A 351 20.47 -5.06 -6.67
CA LEU A 351 20.50 -5.34 -8.11
C LEU A 351 20.85 -6.80 -8.28
N LYS A 352 19.92 -7.63 -8.76
CA LYS A 352 20.12 -9.07 -8.88
C LYS A 352 19.89 -9.54 -10.30
N GLU A 353 20.81 -10.34 -10.83
CA GLU A 353 20.70 -10.94 -12.18
C GLU A 353 20.56 -9.87 -13.29
N ILE A 354 21.19 -8.71 -13.10
CA ILE A 354 21.22 -7.61 -14.07
C ILE A 354 22.58 -7.58 -14.76
N GLU A 355 22.58 -7.52 -16.09
CA GLU A 355 23.80 -7.23 -16.87
C GLU A 355 24.20 -5.75 -16.68
N ILE A 356 25.29 -5.49 -15.97
CA ILE A 356 25.75 -4.12 -15.66
C ILE A 356 27.06 -3.88 -16.42
N SER A 357 27.08 -2.93 -17.36
CA SER A 357 28.33 -2.50 -18.01
C SER A 357 29.24 -1.76 -17.01
N LEU A 358 30.56 -1.73 -17.26
CA LEU A 358 31.49 -1.00 -16.39
C LEU A 358 31.14 0.50 -16.29
N LEU A 359 30.62 1.06 -17.38
CA LEU A 359 30.13 2.44 -17.41
C LEU A 359 28.95 2.64 -16.46
N ASN A 360 27.94 1.76 -16.51
CA ASN A 360 26.79 1.83 -15.62
C ASN A 360 27.19 1.63 -14.15
N LEU A 361 28.15 0.74 -13.88
CA LEU A 361 28.66 0.56 -12.53
C LEU A 361 29.28 1.84 -11.96
N ARG A 362 30.13 2.52 -12.75
CA ARG A 362 30.71 3.81 -12.36
C ARG A 362 29.62 4.85 -12.11
N GLN A 363 28.62 4.91 -12.98
CA GLN A 363 27.49 5.83 -12.80
C GLN A 363 26.65 5.52 -11.54
N ILE A 364 26.51 4.25 -11.15
CA ILE A 364 25.87 3.86 -9.88
C ILE A 364 26.70 4.35 -8.69
N PHE A 365 28.02 4.20 -8.73
CA PHE A 365 28.90 4.71 -7.69
C PHE A 365 28.86 6.25 -7.60
N ASP A 366 28.93 6.94 -8.73
CA ASP A 366 28.76 8.40 -8.79
C ASP A 366 27.41 8.84 -8.22
N MET A 367 26.34 8.11 -8.56
CA MET A 367 25.01 8.35 -8.00
C MET A 367 24.98 8.16 -6.49
N SER A 368 25.61 7.11 -5.97
CA SER A 368 25.68 6.84 -4.53
C SER A 368 26.46 7.90 -3.76
N TYR A 369 27.43 8.57 -4.40
CA TYR A 369 28.16 9.68 -3.79
C TYR A 369 27.28 10.94 -3.63
N VAL A 370 26.44 11.23 -4.64
CA VAL A 370 25.47 12.33 -4.59
C VAL A 370 24.32 12.00 -3.64
N ASN A 371 23.84 10.75 -3.67
CA ASN A 371 22.73 10.28 -2.86
C ASN A 371 23.19 9.83 -1.46
N ARG A 372 23.27 10.79 -0.53
CA ARG A 372 23.67 10.55 0.87
C ARG A 372 22.75 9.62 1.67
N ARG A 373 21.60 9.24 1.12
CA ARG A 373 20.60 8.40 1.79
C ARG A 373 20.80 6.92 1.48
N LEU A 374 21.37 6.59 0.33
CA LEU A 374 21.74 5.22 -0.01
C LEU A 374 22.87 4.75 0.92
N ARG A 375 22.58 3.73 1.74
CA ARG A 375 23.50 3.13 2.72
C ARG A 375 23.93 1.74 2.33
N VAL A 376 23.08 0.99 1.63
CA VAL A 376 23.37 -0.38 1.22
C VAL A 376 23.15 -0.51 -0.28
N LEU A 377 24.17 -1.01 -0.97
CA LEU A 377 24.13 -1.38 -2.37
C LEU A 377 24.53 -2.85 -2.51
N GLU A 378 23.59 -3.69 -2.92
CA GLU A 378 23.85 -5.10 -3.20
C GLU A 378 23.85 -5.35 -4.70
N ILE A 379 24.84 -6.08 -5.20
CA ILE A 379 25.01 -6.41 -6.62
C ILE A 379 25.22 -7.92 -6.72
N HIS A 380 24.14 -8.67 -6.94
CA HIS A 380 24.15 -10.14 -6.93
C HIS A 380 24.07 -10.71 -8.34
N HIS A 381 24.98 -11.61 -8.69
CA HIS A 381 24.95 -12.32 -9.99
C HIS A 381 24.88 -11.38 -11.20
N CYS A 382 25.44 -10.18 -11.09
CA CYS A 382 25.55 -9.27 -12.22
C CYS A 382 26.73 -9.71 -13.08
N THR A 383 26.44 -10.32 -14.23
CA THR A 383 27.44 -10.76 -15.20
C THR A 383 27.67 -9.69 -16.23
N SER A 384 28.92 -9.42 -16.51
CA SER A 384 29.38 -8.55 -17.58
C SER A 384 30.70 -9.10 -18.07
N ASP A 385 31.01 -8.90 -19.35
CA ASP A 385 32.26 -9.38 -19.96
C ASP A 385 33.53 -8.65 -19.48
N PHE A 386 33.48 -7.82 -18.44
CA PHE A 386 34.65 -7.08 -17.95
C PHE A 386 35.51 -7.86 -16.94
N ASP A 387 36.78 -7.50 -16.87
CA ASP A 387 37.77 -8.11 -15.97
C ASP A 387 37.35 -7.97 -14.49
N ARG A 388 37.20 -9.10 -13.80
CA ARG A 388 36.88 -9.19 -12.37
C ARG A 388 37.83 -8.36 -11.50
N LYS A 389 39.10 -8.18 -11.91
CA LYS A 389 40.05 -7.32 -11.21
C LYS A 389 39.65 -5.85 -11.27
N LEU A 390 39.22 -5.38 -12.44
CA LEU A 390 38.80 -4.00 -12.65
C LEU A 390 37.54 -3.72 -11.82
N PHE A 391 36.59 -4.65 -11.80
CA PHE A 391 35.40 -4.55 -10.95
C PHE A 391 35.73 -4.41 -9.45
N GLN A 392 36.63 -5.26 -8.95
CA GLN A 392 37.08 -5.18 -7.56
C GLN A 392 37.81 -3.87 -7.26
N GLN A 393 38.54 -3.31 -8.23
CA GLN A 393 39.20 -2.03 -8.10
C GLN A 393 38.20 -0.88 -7.97
N GLU A 394 37.15 -0.86 -8.80
CA GLU A 394 36.08 0.15 -8.74
C GLU A 394 35.32 0.08 -7.41
N ILE A 395 35.02 -1.12 -6.89
CA ILE A 395 34.39 -1.26 -5.57
C ILE A 395 35.29 -0.74 -4.45
N LYS A 396 36.59 -1.05 -4.50
CA LYS A 396 37.55 -0.54 -3.50
C LYS A 396 37.62 0.98 -3.54
N GLN A 397 37.64 1.57 -4.73
CA GLN A 397 37.61 3.01 -4.91
C GLN A 397 36.31 3.62 -4.35
N ALA A 398 35.14 3.08 -4.72
CA ALA A 398 33.84 3.57 -4.23
C ALA A 398 33.73 3.51 -2.69
N ARG A 399 34.23 2.44 -2.05
CA ARG A 399 34.28 2.34 -0.58
C ARG A 399 35.19 3.39 0.06
N SER A 400 36.27 3.76 -0.61
CA SER A 400 37.20 4.79 -0.11
C SER A 400 36.60 6.20 -0.20
N GLU A 401 35.80 6.45 -1.24
CA GLU A 401 35.16 7.74 -1.51
C GLU A 401 33.86 7.93 -0.70
N ASN A 402 33.11 6.85 -0.45
CA ASN A 402 31.86 6.88 0.33
C ASN A 402 31.92 5.95 1.55
N ARG A 403 32.38 6.49 2.68
CA ARG A 403 32.52 5.75 3.95
C ARG A 403 31.21 5.24 4.55
N THR A 404 30.07 5.74 4.08
CA THR A 404 28.75 5.40 4.63
C THR A 404 27.99 4.38 3.80
N LEU A 405 28.52 4.01 2.63
CA LEU A 405 27.91 3.06 1.73
C LEU A 405 28.55 1.68 1.94
N GLU A 406 27.72 0.72 2.33
CA GLU A 406 28.05 -0.69 2.37
C GLU A 406 27.74 -1.31 1.01
N ILE A 407 28.76 -1.86 0.37
CA ILE A 407 28.63 -2.51 -0.94
C ILE A 407 28.79 -4.02 -0.76
N PHE A 408 27.76 -4.78 -1.15
CA PHE A 408 27.76 -6.25 -1.18
C PHE A 408 27.74 -6.74 -2.62
N VAL A 409 28.59 -7.72 -2.94
CA VAL A 409 28.82 -8.25 -4.28
C VAL A 409 28.85 -9.77 -4.22
#